data_AF-A0A402BB73-F1
#
_entry.id   AF-A0A402BB73-F1
#
_cell.length_a   1.000
_cell.length_b   1.000
_cell.length_c   1.000
_cell.angle_alpha   90.00
_cell.angle_beta   90.00
_cell.angle_gamma   90.00
#
_symmetry.space_group_name_H-M   'P 1'
#
loop_
_entity.id
_entity.type
_entity.pdbx_description
1 polymer ?
#
loop_
_entity_poly.entity_id
_entity_poly.type
_entity_poly.pdbx_seq_one_letter_code
_entity_poly.pdbx_strand_id
1 'polypeptide(L)'
;MRNEKEYMELAFTANRADYVLEYELEDDFREFFTLWGGFDIKTLQQVVIQTQDEKQKRIALAAIGYAQHAESLPFLLPYLYQGPFTVRFMGAWSLWESHRELAFSMLSPLLLVDLLAAKFNSGELLWIFSKYGGVLYDFVQWKDPRIIPLLRQALIATWKMRQVLAEHRLNFGDDWDYKFVVESFGEYQDILAKSLGEMHAMGALTGIEFDDIHRAKTMIFLIMGYLHEKIGNQFSSIARDICWEKSHPTRLMVIGVLREKFGLQEDECQSCLNLFCKAMDLSLE
;
A
#
# COMPACT_ATOMS: atom_id res chain seq x y z
N MET A 1 11.91 -15.10 -19.92
CA MET A 1 12.28 -15.51 -18.55
C MET A 1 13.33 -14.53 -18.08
N ARG A 2 13.17 -14.00 -16.87
CA ARG A 2 14.16 -13.11 -16.24
C ARG A 2 15.44 -13.89 -15.95
N ASN A 3 16.60 -13.24 -15.96
CA ASN A 3 17.84 -13.88 -15.52
C ASN A 3 17.91 -13.93 -13.98
N GLU A 4 18.86 -14.70 -13.43
CA GLU A 4 18.95 -14.93 -11.98
C GLU A 4 19.17 -13.66 -11.17
N LYS A 5 19.96 -12.74 -11.72
CA LYS A 5 20.24 -11.45 -11.09
C LYS A 5 18.99 -10.57 -11.05
N GLU A 6 18.24 -10.50 -12.14
CA GLU A 6 17.05 -9.65 -12.27
C GLU A 6 15.96 -10.00 -11.25
N TYR A 7 15.60 -11.28 -11.07
CA TYR A 7 14.56 -11.61 -10.09
C TYR A 7 15.02 -11.45 -8.64
N MET A 8 16.33 -11.55 -8.38
CA MET A 8 16.87 -11.29 -7.05
C MET A 8 16.87 -9.80 -6.74
N GLU A 9 17.30 -8.95 -7.68
CA GLU A 9 17.23 -7.49 -7.52
C GLU A 9 15.80 -7.04 -7.23
N LEU A 10 14.81 -7.60 -7.92
CA LEU A 10 13.40 -7.37 -7.63
C LEU A 10 13.01 -7.87 -6.24
N ALA A 11 13.41 -9.09 -5.85
CA ALA A 11 13.09 -9.64 -4.54
C ALA A 11 13.65 -8.81 -3.38
N PHE A 12 14.91 -8.36 -3.48
CA PHE A 12 15.51 -7.49 -2.48
C PHE A 12 14.84 -6.12 -2.46
N THR A 13 14.61 -5.51 -3.62
CA THR A 13 13.92 -4.21 -3.72
C THR A 13 12.51 -4.30 -3.11
N ALA A 14 11.76 -5.34 -3.45
CA ALA A 14 10.42 -5.58 -2.93
C ALA A 14 10.42 -5.88 -1.42
N ASN A 15 11.51 -6.37 -0.82
CA ASN A 15 11.59 -6.63 0.62
C ASN A 15 12.10 -5.42 1.45
N ARG A 16 12.72 -4.41 0.85
CA ARG A 16 13.28 -3.23 1.58
C ARG A 16 12.19 -2.29 2.07
N ALA A 17 12.25 -1.80 3.30
CA ALA A 17 11.46 -0.61 3.65
C ALA A 17 11.99 0.61 2.88
N ASP A 18 11.13 1.55 2.49
CA ASP A 18 11.46 2.69 1.61
C ASP A 18 12.54 3.64 2.18
N TYR A 19 12.94 3.48 3.45
CA TYR A 19 13.92 4.32 4.15
C TYR A 19 15.36 3.78 4.14
N VAL A 20 15.63 2.68 3.44
CA VAL A 20 16.97 2.07 3.40
C VAL A 20 17.82 2.71 2.29
N LEU A 21 19.10 3.00 2.54
CA LEU A 21 20.03 3.61 1.56
C LEU A 21 20.49 2.61 0.49
N GLU A 22 20.64 3.03 -0.77
CA GLU A 22 21.01 2.18 -1.92
C GLU A 22 22.25 1.30 -1.69
N TYR A 23 23.23 1.77 -0.90
CA TYR A 23 24.46 1.03 -0.61
C TYR A 23 24.24 -0.29 0.14
N GLU A 24 23.14 -0.45 0.87
CA GLU A 24 22.85 -1.69 1.61
C GLU A 24 22.43 -2.84 0.69
N LEU A 25 21.98 -2.56 -0.54
CA LEU A 25 21.47 -3.58 -1.45
C LEU A 25 22.58 -4.52 -1.95
N GLU A 26 23.75 -3.97 -2.30
CA GLU A 26 24.86 -4.78 -2.82
C GLU A 26 25.43 -5.68 -1.73
N ASP A 27 25.49 -5.18 -0.49
CA ASP A 27 25.97 -5.94 0.68
C ASP A 27 24.99 -7.07 1.03
N ASP A 28 23.68 -6.78 1.08
CA ASP A 28 22.63 -7.79 1.29
C ASP A 28 22.69 -8.90 0.21
N PHE A 29 22.93 -8.52 -1.04
CA PHE A 29 23.04 -9.45 -2.16
C PHE A 29 24.29 -10.35 -2.05
N ARG A 30 25.43 -9.74 -1.68
CA ARG A 30 26.70 -10.45 -1.49
C ARG A 30 26.65 -11.38 -0.29
N GLU A 31 26.03 -10.95 0.81
CA GLU A 31 25.83 -11.77 2.00
C GLU A 31 24.97 -13.00 1.66
N PHE A 32 23.82 -12.78 1.01
CA PHE A 32 22.94 -13.87 0.58
C PHE A 32 23.68 -14.87 -0.30
N PHE A 33 24.41 -14.40 -1.32
CA PHE A 33 25.16 -15.26 -2.22
C PHE A 33 26.26 -16.04 -1.49
N THR A 34 26.99 -15.38 -0.59
CA THR A 34 28.08 -16.00 0.18
C THR A 34 27.53 -17.11 1.09
N LEU A 35 26.36 -16.90 1.68
CA LEU A 35 25.74 -17.86 2.60
C LEU A 35 25.15 -19.07 1.87
N TRP A 36 24.45 -18.84 0.75
CA TRP A 36 23.67 -19.89 0.07
C TRP A 36 24.33 -20.46 -1.18
N GLY A 37 25.38 -19.83 -1.70
CA GLY A 37 26.18 -20.32 -2.82
C GLY A 37 25.58 -20.12 -4.20
N GLY A 38 24.46 -19.39 -4.32
CA GLY A 38 23.80 -19.17 -5.61
C GLY A 38 22.43 -18.50 -5.52
N PHE A 39 21.83 -18.25 -6.68
CA PHE A 39 20.47 -17.72 -6.83
C PHE A 39 19.56 -18.61 -7.66
N ASP A 40 20.04 -19.77 -8.11
CA ASP A 40 19.24 -20.70 -8.88
C ASP A 40 18.03 -21.19 -8.06
N ILE A 41 16.98 -21.63 -8.74
CA ILE A 41 15.72 -22.04 -8.09
C ILE A 41 15.92 -23.09 -7.00
N LYS A 42 16.85 -24.05 -7.16
CA LYS A 42 17.07 -25.08 -6.15
C LYS A 42 17.68 -24.47 -4.89
N THR A 43 18.64 -23.56 -5.07
CA THR A 43 19.23 -22.81 -3.95
C THR A 43 18.17 -21.98 -3.23
N LEU A 44 17.31 -21.26 -3.95
CA LEU A 44 16.23 -20.48 -3.33
C LEU A 44 15.24 -21.36 -2.57
N GLN A 45 14.84 -22.51 -3.14
CA GLN A 45 13.98 -23.48 -2.46
C GLN A 45 14.65 -24.01 -1.18
N GLN A 46 15.95 -24.28 -1.23
CA GLN A 46 16.73 -24.68 -0.08
C GLN A 46 16.73 -23.60 1.01
N VAL A 47 16.91 -22.33 0.64
CA VAL A 47 16.83 -21.19 1.58
C VAL A 47 15.50 -21.22 2.31
N VAL A 48 14.38 -21.30 1.58
CA VAL A 48 13.03 -21.29 2.17
C VAL A 48 12.82 -22.44 3.16
N ILE A 49 13.36 -23.62 2.87
CA ILE A 49 13.22 -24.80 3.72
C ILE A 49 14.11 -24.72 4.98
N GLN A 50 15.37 -24.30 4.81
CA GLN A 50 16.39 -24.45 5.85
C GLN A 50 16.51 -23.22 6.77
N THR A 51 16.25 -22.03 6.25
CA THR A 51 16.46 -20.81 7.02
C THR A 51 15.41 -20.61 8.12
N GLN A 52 15.87 -20.16 9.28
CA GLN A 52 15.02 -19.62 10.34
C GLN A 52 14.88 -18.10 10.26
N ASP A 53 15.70 -17.44 9.42
CA ASP A 53 15.62 -15.99 9.20
C ASP A 53 14.46 -15.67 8.25
N GLU A 54 13.46 -14.94 8.76
CA GLU A 54 12.30 -14.55 7.98
C GLU A 54 12.62 -13.58 6.83
N LYS A 55 13.62 -12.70 6.98
CA LYS A 55 14.06 -11.78 5.90
C LYS A 55 14.55 -12.59 4.71
N GLN A 56 15.46 -13.53 4.97
CA GLN A 56 16.02 -14.44 3.96
C GLN A 56 14.91 -15.27 3.29
N LYS A 57 13.96 -15.78 4.10
CA LYS A 57 12.81 -16.55 3.61
C LYS A 57 11.89 -15.75 2.69
N ARG A 58 11.57 -14.49 3.06
CA ARG A 58 10.76 -13.57 2.24
C ARG A 58 11.43 -13.26 0.91
N ILE A 59 12.72 -12.93 0.92
CA ILE A 59 13.50 -12.65 -0.29
C ILE A 59 13.49 -13.87 -1.21
N ALA A 60 13.80 -15.06 -0.69
CA ALA A 60 13.81 -16.28 -1.49
C ALA A 60 12.44 -16.62 -2.10
N LEU A 61 11.34 -16.46 -1.34
CA LEU A 61 9.99 -16.67 -1.87
C LEU A 61 9.61 -15.66 -2.95
N ALA A 62 9.93 -14.39 -2.75
CA ALA A 62 9.68 -13.35 -3.74
C ALA A 62 10.46 -13.63 -5.04
N ALA A 63 11.74 -14.00 -4.91
CA ALA A 63 12.60 -14.37 -6.04
C ALA A 63 12.03 -15.58 -6.82
N ILE A 64 11.60 -16.64 -6.13
CA ILE A 64 10.94 -17.79 -6.76
C ILE A 64 9.66 -17.38 -7.50
N GLY A 65 8.88 -16.45 -6.94
CA GLY A 65 7.69 -15.87 -7.58
C GLY A 65 8.02 -15.12 -8.87
N TYR A 66 9.00 -14.21 -8.82
CA TYR A 66 9.46 -13.40 -9.95
C TYR A 66 10.15 -14.21 -11.06
N ALA A 67 10.80 -15.32 -10.71
CA ALA A 67 11.47 -16.19 -11.68
C ALA A 67 10.47 -16.90 -12.60
N GLN A 68 9.22 -17.09 -12.16
CA GLN A 68 8.11 -17.66 -12.93
C GLN A 68 8.37 -19.05 -13.54
N HIS A 69 9.27 -19.86 -12.95
CA HIS A 69 9.47 -21.24 -13.39
C HIS A 69 8.18 -22.07 -13.22
N ALA A 70 8.02 -23.10 -14.05
CA ALA A 70 6.84 -23.98 -14.00
C ALA A 70 6.68 -24.66 -12.62
N GLU A 71 7.80 -24.95 -11.96
CA GLU A 71 7.86 -25.57 -10.63
C GLU A 71 7.72 -24.57 -9.46
N SER A 72 7.86 -23.26 -9.71
CA SER A 72 7.76 -22.23 -8.67
C SER A 72 6.40 -22.26 -7.98
N LEU A 73 5.30 -22.33 -8.74
CA LEU A 73 3.97 -22.21 -8.15
C LEU A 73 3.63 -23.38 -7.22
N PRO A 74 3.77 -24.66 -7.61
CA PRO A 74 3.59 -25.77 -6.69
C PRO A 74 4.40 -25.65 -5.41
N PHE A 75 5.64 -25.15 -5.50
CA PHE A 75 6.51 -24.92 -4.35
C PHE A 75 6.02 -23.79 -3.44
N LEU A 76 5.52 -22.68 -4.00
CA LEU A 76 5.06 -21.52 -3.24
C LEU A 76 3.74 -21.76 -2.49
N LEU A 77 2.84 -22.60 -3.01
CA LEU A 77 1.48 -22.75 -2.49
C LEU A 77 1.41 -23.03 -0.96
N PRO A 78 2.16 -23.98 -0.38
CA PRO A 78 2.12 -24.22 1.06
C PRO A 78 2.42 -22.96 1.88
N TYR A 79 3.39 -22.15 1.44
CA TYR A 79 3.80 -20.93 2.12
C TYR A 79 2.78 -19.81 1.94
N LEU A 80 2.11 -19.72 0.79
CA LEU A 80 1.04 -18.74 0.54
C LEU A 80 -0.19 -18.96 1.42
N TYR A 81 -0.49 -20.21 1.78
CA TYR A 81 -1.64 -20.52 2.64
C TYR A 81 -1.30 -20.56 4.11
N GLN A 82 -0.17 -21.17 4.48
CA GLN A 82 0.15 -21.53 5.87
C GLN A 82 1.33 -20.74 6.45
N GLY A 83 2.03 -19.94 5.64
CA GLY A 83 3.15 -19.15 6.11
C GLY A 83 2.75 -18.01 7.05
N PRO A 84 3.74 -17.43 7.77
CA PRO A 84 3.56 -16.14 8.46
C PRO A 84 3.01 -15.06 7.53
N PHE A 85 2.40 -14.01 8.07
CA PHE A 85 1.77 -12.95 7.25
C PHE A 85 2.75 -12.36 6.24
N THR A 86 3.93 -11.94 6.67
CA THR A 86 4.93 -11.26 5.82
C THR A 86 5.44 -12.17 4.69
N VAL A 87 5.55 -13.47 4.97
CA VAL A 87 5.89 -14.54 4.01
C VAL A 87 4.77 -14.72 2.97
N ARG A 88 3.51 -14.84 3.43
CA ARG A 88 2.34 -14.93 2.54
C ARG A 88 2.22 -13.70 1.65
N PHE A 89 2.42 -12.52 2.23
CA PHE A 89 2.34 -11.24 1.55
C PHE A 89 3.36 -11.14 0.42
N MET A 90 4.65 -11.39 0.69
CA MET A 90 5.70 -11.33 -0.35
C MET A 90 5.51 -12.36 -1.45
N GLY A 91 5.17 -13.60 -1.08
CA GLY A 91 4.88 -14.63 -2.08
C GLY A 91 3.71 -14.24 -2.97
N ALA A 92 2.63 -13.71 -2.39
CA ALA A 92 1.45 -13.31 -3.14
C ALA A 92 1.71 -12.08 -4.02
N TRP A 93 2.50 -11.11 -3.53
CA TRP A 93 2.84 -9.89 -4.27
C TRP A 93 3.76 -10.18 -5.46
N SER A 94 4.80 -11.00 -5.28
CA SER A 94 5.68 -11.39 -6.41
C SER A 94 4.94 -12.15 -7.53
N LEU A 95 3.91 -12.94 -7.18
CA LEU A 95 3.01 -13.57 -8.17
C LEU A 95 2.10 -12.56 -8.87
N TRP A 96 1.70 -11.49 -8.18
CA TRP A 96 0.90 -10.41 -8.75
C TRP A 96 1.70 -9.59 -9.76
N GLU A 97 2.90 -9.13 -9.43
CA GLU A 97 3.75 -8.45 -10.42
C GLU A 97 4.04 -9.31 -11.66
N SER A 98 3.89 -10.63 -11.54
CA SER A 98 4.02 -11.61 -12.62
C SER A 98 2.72 -11.84 -13.42
N HIS A 99 1.69 -11.02 -13.22
CA HIS A 99 0.39 -11.12 -13.90
C HIS A 99 -0.36 -12.46 -13.74
N ARG A 100 -0.17 -13.15 -12.60
CA ARG A 100 -0.87 -14.41 -12.34
C ARG A 100 -2.19 -14.17 -11.62
N GLU A 101 -3.32 -14.57 -12.22
CA GLU A 101 -4.66 -14.36 -11.64
C GLU A 101 -4.81 -14.94 -10.22
N LEU A 102 -4.13 -16.05 -9.92
CA LEU A 102 -4.16 -16.65 -8.59
C LEU A 102 -3.70 -15.67 -7.50
N ALA A 103 -2.78 -14.77 -7.83
CA ALA A 103 -2.27 -13.77 -6.90
C ALA A 103 -3.38 -12.85 -6.37
N PHE A 104 -4.40 -12.55 -7.18
CA PHE A 104 -5.56 -11.79 -6.72
C PHE A 104 -6.23 -12.46 -5.52
N SER A 105 -6.47 -13.77 -5.62
CA SER A 105 -7.14 -14.56 -4.59
C SER A 105 -6.30 -14.68 -3.31
N MET A 106 -4.97 -14.58 -3.44
CA MET A 106 -4.04 -14.64 -2.30
C MET A 106 -3.83 -13.27 -1.64
N LEU A 107 -3.73 -12.20 -2.42
CA LEU A 107 -3.50 -10.84 -1.90
C LEU A 107 -4.76 -10.22 -1.30
N SER A 108 -5.94 -10.52 -1.86
CA SER A 108 -7.19 -9.89 -1.42
C SER A 108 -7.45 -10.06 0.09
N PRO A 109 -7.34 -11.28 0.67
CA PRO A 109 -7.50 -11.44 2.11
C PRO A 109 -6.42 -10.70 2.92
N LEU A 110 -5.21 -10.54 2.39
CA LEU A 110 -4.08 -9.93 3.09
C LEU A 110 -4.19 -8.41 3.21
N LEU A 111 -4.88 -7.76 2.27
CA LEU A 111 -5.25 -6.33 2.38
C LEU A 111 -6.41 -6.09 3.34
N LEU A 112 -7.16 -7.12 3.68
CA LEU A 112 -8.30 -7.07 4.60
C LEU A 112 -7.96 -7.62 5.99
N VAL A 113 -6.69 -7.96 6.25
CA VAL A 113 -6.28 -8.49 7.55
C VAL A 113 -6.53 -7.44 8.63
N ASP A 114 -7.14 -7.90 9.72
CA ASP A 114 -7.21 -7.13 10.96
C ASP A 114 -5.80 -7.05 11.58
N LEU A 115 -5.11 -5.95 11.27
CA LEU A 115 -3.76 -5.70 11.74
C LEU A 115 -3.67 -5.60 13.28
N LEU A 116 -4.76 -5.25 13.98
CA LEU A 116 -4.76 -5.20 15.45
C LEU A 116 -4.85 -6.60 16.06
N ALA A 117 -5.61 -7.50 15.45
CA ALA A 117 -5.68 -8.89 15.88
C ALA A 117 -4.35 -9.65 15.67
N ALA A 118 -3.55 -9.22 14.70
CA ALA A 118 -2.41 -9.97 14.18
C ALA A 118 -1.11 -9.89 15.01
N LYS A 119 -1.08 -9.15 16.14
CA LYS A 119 0.06 -9.09 17.08
C LYS A 119 1.43 -8.84 16.42
N PHE A 120 1.48 -8.00 15.39
CA PHE A 120 2.74 -7.61 14.74
C PHE A 120 3.61 -6.78 15.67
N ASN A 121 4.93 -6.84 15.52
CA ASN A 121 5.83 -5.86 16.14
C ASN A 121 5.96 -4.58 15.28
N SER A 122 6.60 -3.54 15.81
CA SER A 122 6.73 -2.24 15.15
C SER A 122 7.49 -2.32 13.81
N GLY A 123 8.56 -3.11 13.75
CA GLY A 123 9.33 -3.33 12.53
C GLY A 123 8.52 -4.05 11.45
N GLU A 124 7.70 -5.03 11.83
CA GLU A 124 6.76 -5.69 10.92
C GLU A 124 5.72 -4.73 10.40
N LEU A 125 5.09 -3.91 11.26
CA LEU A 125 4.10 -2.94 10.80
C LEU A 125 4.68 -1.91 9.85
N LEU A 126 5.84 -1.32 10.18
CA LEU A 126 6.54 -0.39 9.29
C LEU A 126 6.79 -1.04 7.93
N TRP A 127 7.26 -2.29 7.95
CA TRP A 127 7.47 -3.06 6.73
C TRP A 127 6.14 -3.25 5.96
N ILE A 128 5.06 -3.69 6.62
CA ILE A 128 3.74 -3.90 5.99
C ILE A 128 3.22 -2.61 5.36
N PHE A 129 3.24 -1.48 6.07
CA PHE A 129 2.74 -0.20 5.58
C PHE A 129 3.55 0.29 4.38
N SER A 130 4.87 0.14 4.40
CA SER A 130 5.71 0.47 3.23
C SER A 130 5.33 -0.35 2.00
N LYS A 131 4.81 -1.57 2.18
CA LYS A 131 4.48 -2.47 1.04
C LYS A 131 3.07 -2.29 0.52
N TYR A 132 2.16 -1.85 1.37
CA TYR A 132 0.79 -1.57 0.97
C TYR A 132 0.73 -0.51 -0.15
N GLY A 133 1.56 0.53 -0.10
CA GLY A 133 1.63 1.51 -1.19
C GLY A 133 1.98 0.89 -2.55
N GLY A 134 3.01 0.04 -2.59
CA GLY A 134 3.44 -0.67 -3.79
C GLY A 134 2.37 -1.64 -4.32
N VAL A 135 1.77 -2.45 -3.46
CA VAL A 135 0.69 -3.37 -3.87
C VAL A 135 -0.52 -2.62 -4.43
N LEU A 136 -0.91 -1.51 -3.79
CA LEU A 136 -2.02 -0.69 -4.28
C LEU A 136 -1.71 -0.05 -5.63
N TYR A 137 -0.49 0.42 -5.84
CA TYR A 137 -0.05 0.91 -7.14
C TYR A 137 -0.19 -0.18 -8.21
N ASP A 138 0.34 -1.39 -7.96
CA ASP A 138 0.26 -2.49 -8.92
C ASP A 138 -1.18 -2.92 -9.19
N PHE A 139 -2.04 -2.88 -8.16
CA PHE A 139 -3.47 -3.14 -8.29
C PHE A 139 -4.14 -2.16 -9.26
N VAL A 140 -3.86 -0.88 -9.12
CA VAL A 140 -4.40 0.14 -10.02
C VAL A 140 -3.90 -0.05 -11.46
N GLN A 141 -2.62 -0.42 -11.65
CA GLN A 141 -2.04 -0.62 -12.98
C GLN A 141 -2.70 -1.75 -13.77
N TRP A 142 -3.20 -2.79 -13.08
CA TRP A 142 -3.91 -3.88 -13.74
C TRP A 142 -5.29 -3.50 -14.27
N LYS A 143 -5.88 -2.41 -13.77
CA LYS A 143 -7.21 -1.93 -14.16
C LYS A 143 -8.31 -2.99 -14.05
N ASP A 144 -8.15 -3.95 -13.14
CA ASP A 144 -9.16 -5.00 -12.90
C ASP A 144 -10.30 -4.45 -12.03
N PRO A 145 -11.56 -4.43 -12.52
CA PRO A 145 -12.69 -3.88 -11.77
C PRO A 145 -12.99 -4.65 -10.48
N ARG A 146 -12.54 -5.91 -10.33
CA ARG A 146 -12.69 -6.69 -9.09
C ARG A 146 -11.95 -6.08 -7.91
N ILE A 147 -10.96 -5.21 -8.18
CA ILE A 147 -10.17 -4.52 -7.17
C ILE A 147 -10.99 -3.44 -6.44
N ILE A 148 -11.94 -2.78 -7.12
CA ILE A 148 -12.73 -1.68 -6.53
C ILE A 148 -13.45 -2.09 -5.23
N PRO A 149 -14.25 -3.18 -5.19
CA PRO A 149 -14.91 -3.59 -3.95
C PRO A 149 -13.91 -3.96 -2.85
N LEU A 150 -12.76 -4.55 -3.21
CA LEU A 150 -11.69 -4.89 -2.26
C LEU A 150 -11.07 -3.64 -1.63
N LEU A 151 -10.67 -2.65 -2.44
CA LEU A 151 -10.10 -1.40 -1.94
C LEU A 151 -11.09 -0.64 -1.07
N ARG A 152 -12.38 -0.64 -1.44
CA ARG A 152 -13.44 -0.04 -0.62
C ARG A 152 -13.59 -0.76 0.73
N GLN A 153 -13.52 -2.10 0.75
CA GLN A 153 -13.55 -2.86 1.99
C GLN A 153 -12.33 -2.58 2.87
N ALA A 154 -11.13 -2.50 2.28
CA ALA A 154 -9.92 -2.11 2.98
C ALA A 154 -10.04 -0.70 3.58
N LEU A 155 -10.58 0.27 2.81
CA LEU A 155 -10.83 1.63 3.30
C LEU A 155 -11.75 1.65 4.53
N ILE A 156 -12.83 0.86 4.50
CA ILE A 156 -13.75 0.75 5.64
C ILE A 156 -13.06 0.10 6.85
N ALA A 157 -12.28 -0.96 6.62
CA ALA A 157 -11.56 -1.65 7.68
C ALA A 157 -10.54 -0.72 8.35
N THR A 158 -9.75 0.01 7.56
CA THR A 158 -8.78 1.01 8.03
C THR A 158 -9.46 2.12 8.84
N TRP A 159 -10.62 2.62 8.39
CA TRP A 159 -11.37 3.62 9.14
C TRP A 159 -11.86 3.10 10.49
N LYS A 160 -12.49 1.92 10.51
CA LYS A 160 -12.93 1.27 11.76
C LYS A 160 -11.77 1.06 12.72
N MET A 161 -10.60 0.69 12.18
CA MET A 161 -9.41 0.51 12.98
C MET A 161 -8.98 1.79 13.67
N ARG A 162 -9.00 2.89 12.93
CA ARG A 162 -8.68 4.21 13.46
C ARG A 162 -9.64 4.64 14.58
N GLN A 163 -10.94 4.33 14.44
CA GLN A 163 -11.93 4.60 15.49
C GLN A 163 -11.60 3.81 16.77
N VAL A 164 -11.32 2.51 16.64
CA VAL A 164 -10.91 1.66 17.78
C VAL A 164 -9.65 2.20 18.44
N LEU A 165 -8.64 2.62 17.67
CA LEU A 165 -7.39 3.20 18.18
C LEU A 165 -7.62 4.47 18.99
N ALA A 166 -8.47 5.37 18.48
CA ALA A 166 -8.81 6.62 19.13
C ALA A 166 -9.54 6.41 20.47
N GLU A 167 -10.43 5.42 20.54
CA GLU A 167 -11.20 5.09 21.74
C GLU A 167 -10.37 4.39 22.82
N HIS A 168 -9.55 3.42 22.41
CA HIS A 168 -8.99 2.48 23.36
C HIS A 168 -7.66 2.92 23.96
N ARG A 169 -7.07 4.06 23.51
CA ARG A 169 -5.69 4.49 23.83
C ARG A 169 -4.83 3.27 24.10
N LEU A 170 -4.82 2.33 23.14
CA LEU A 170 -4.30 1.00 23.38
C LEU A 170 -2.91 1.17 24.01
N ASN A 171 -2.73 0.60 25.20
CA ASN A 171 -1.40 0.50 25.80
C ASN A 171 -0.63 -0.43 24.89
N PHE A 172 -0.01 0.14 23.86
CA PHE A 172 0.81 -0.61 22.93
C PHE A 172 2.14 -1.08 23.57
N GLY A 173 2.21 -1.14 24.90
CA GLY A 173 3.47 -1.32 25.63
C GLY A 173 4.39 -0.11 25.48
N ASP A 174 5.54 -0.17 26.14
CA ASP A 174 6.57 0.90 26.07
C ASP A 174 7.28 0.96 24.71
N ASP A 175 7.05 -0.03 23.83
CA ASP A 175 7.81 -0.24 22.59
C ASP A 175 7.20 0.43 21.34
N TRP A 176 6.03 1.05 21.47
CA TRP A 176 5.29 1.55 20.31
C TRP A 176 5.09 3.05 20.37
N ASP A 177 5.53 3.72 19.32
CA ASP A 177 5.09 5.07 19.04
C ASP A 177 3.66 5.04 18.50
N TYR A 178 2.68 5.20 19.40
CA TYR A 178 1.26 5.29 19.06
C TYR A 178 1.01 6.30 17.93
N LYS A 179 1.75 7.41 17.93
CA LYS A 179 1.63 8.45 16.90
C LYS A 179 2.02 7.89 15.53
N PHE A 180 3.15 7.20 15.45
CA PHE A 180 3.62 6.57 14.21
C PHE A 180 2.59 5.59 13.62
N VAL A 181 1.97 4.75 14.46
CA VAL A 181 0.96 3.78 13.98
C VAL A 181 -0.28 4.50 13.45
N VAL A 182 -0.79 5.50 14.17
CA VAL A 182 -1.95 6.28 13.74
C VAL A 182 -1.66 7.03 12.44
N GLU A 183 -0.46 7.60 12.30
CA GLU A 183 -0.02 8.26 11.07
C GLU A 183 0.07 7.28 9.89
N SER A 184 0.68 6.11 10.09
CA SER A 184 0.80 5.07 9.06
C SER A 184 -0.56 4.57 8.56
N PHE A 185 -1.52 4.39 9.46
CA PHE A 185 -2.90 4.06 9.07
C PHE A 185 -3.57 5.21 8.30
N GLY A 186 -3.30 6.46 8.69
CA GLY A 186 -3.77 7.65 7.98
C GLY A 186 -3.23 7.72 6.55
N GLU A 187 -1.94 7.48 6.36
CA GLU A 187 -1.31 7.42 5.04
C GLU A 187 -1.88 6.27 4.20
N TYR A 188 -2.05 5.09 4.79
CA TYR A 188 -2.65 3.96 4.08
C TYR A 188 -4.09 4.27 3.63
N GLN A 189 -4.90 4.93 4.47
CA GLN A 189 -6.24 5.41 4.11
C GLN A 189 -6.20 6.37 2.93
N ASP A 190 -5.25 7.31 2.92
CA ASP A 190 -5.09 8.30 1.85
C ASP A 190 -4.70 7.61 0.52
N ILE A 191 -3.80 6.63 0.56
CA ILE A 191 -3.41 5.83 -0.62
C ILE A 191 -4.60 5.02 -1.14
N LEU A 192 -5.36 4.36 -0.26
CA LEU A 192 -6.57 3.61 -0.65
C LEU A 192 -7.59 4.51 -1.36
N ALA A 193 -7.84 5.70 -0.81
CA ALA A 193 -8.74 6.67 -1.42
C ALA A 193 -8.24 7.13 -2.79
N LYS A 194 -6.95 7.44 -2.90
CA LYS A 194 -6.31 7.80 -4.18
C LYS A 194 -6.42 6.69 -5.21
N SER A 195 -6.11 5.44 -4.83
CA SER A 195 -6.22 4.27 -5.73
C SER A 195 -7.65 4.03 -6.21
N LEU A 196 -8.65 4.20 -5.33
CA LEU A 196 -10.07 4.16 -5.74
C LEU A 196 -10.40 5.24 -6.78
N GLY A 197 -9.76 6.41 -6.66
CA GLY A 197 -9.92 7.54 -7.58
C GLY A 197 -9.34 7.25 -8.95
N GLU A 198 -8.13 6.67 -8.99
CA GLU A 198 -7.46 6.22 -10.21
C GLU A 198 -8.25 5.11 -10.94
N MET A 199 -9.07 4.38 -10.19
CA MET A 199 -10.03 3.39 -10.70
C MET A 199 -11.42 3.98 -11.02
N HIS A 200 -11.57 5.30 -10.97
CA HIS A 200 -12.80 6.06 -11.21
C HIS A 200 -13.99 5.69 -10.29
N ALA A 201 -13.71 5.15 -9.10
CA ALA A 201 -14.73 4.71 -8.14
C ALA A 201 -15.26 5.88 -7.28
N MET A 202 -15.82 6.92 -7.91
CA MET A 202 -16.22 8.17 -7.22
C MET A 202 -17.31 7.96 -6.15
N GLY A 203 -18.10 6.89 -6.24
CA GLY A 203 -19.09 6.49 -5.23
C GLY A 203 -18.53 5.66 -4.08
N ALA A 204 -17.21 5.44 -3.99
CA ALA A 204 -16.62 4.54 -3.00
C ALA A 204 -16.88 4.98 -1.55
N LEU A 205 -17.06 6.28 -1.31
CA LEU A 205 -17.29 6.84 0.03
C LEU A 205 -18.75 6.75 0.50
N THR A 206 -19.67 6.33 -0.38
CA THR A 206 -21.10 6.22 -0.03
C THR A 206 -21.30 5.20 1.09
N GLY A 207 -22.05 5.62 2.13
CA GLY A 207 -22.37 4.79 3.28
C GLY A 207 -21.24 4.60 4.29
N ILE A 208 -20.12 5.32 4.14
CA ILE A 208 -19.06 5.33 5.17
C ILE A 208 -19.28 6.54 6.09
N GLU A 209 -19.35 6.27 7.39
CA GLU A 209 -19.57 7.26 8.45
C GLU A 209 -18.23 7.87 8.89
N PHE A 210 -17.68 8.74 8.05
CA PHE A 210 -16.57 9.62 8.42
C PHE A 210 -17.09 10.87 9.15
N ASP A 211 -16.29 11.38 10.09
CA ASP A 211 -16.42 12.78 10.53
C ASP A 211 -16.05 13.75 9.39
N ASP A 212 -16.37 15.03 9.56
CA ASP A 212 -16.26 16.02 8.49
C ASP A 212 -14.82 16.19 7.97
N ILE A 213 -13.83 16.15 8.86
CA ILE A 213 -12.41 16.34 8.50
C ILE A 213 -11.94 15.12 7.69
N HIS A 214 -12.22 13.90 8.16
CA HIS A 214 -11.83 12.69 7.45
C HIS A 214 -12.59 12.50 6.15
N ARG A 215 -13.87 12.89 6.11
CA ARG A 215 -14.69 12.87 4.89
C ARG A 215 -14.08 13.78 3.84
N ALA A 216 -13.78 15.02 4.20
CA ALA A 216 -13.14 15.98 3.31
C ALA A 216 -11.79 15.47 2.83
N LYS A 217 -10.91 15.04 3.74
CA LYS A 217 -9.59 14.51 3.39
C LYS A 217 -9.65 13.34 2.41
N THR A 218 -10.45 12.33 2.74
CA THR A 218 -10.62 11.13 1.91
C THR A 218 -11.22 11.47 0.54
N MET A 219 -12.18 12.40 0.49
CA MET A 219 -12.77 12.88 -0.76
C MET A 219 -11.75 13.59 -1.65
N ILE A 220 -10.89 14.43 -1.08
CA ILE A 220 -9.84 15.10 -1.85
C ILE A 220 -8.82 14.08 -2.39
N PHE A 221 -8.36 13.11 -1.59
CA PHE A 221 -7.46 12.06 -2.11
C PHE A 221 -8.12 11.23 -3.22
N LEU A 222 -9.40 10.91 -3.10
CA LEU A 222 -10.17 10.25 -4.16
C LEU A 222 -10.19 11.08 -5.45
N ILE A 223 -10.42 12.40 -5.35
CA ILE A 223 -10.36 13.30 -6.51
C ILE A 223 -8.95 13.39 -7.08
N MET A 224 -7.93 13.44 -6.23
CA MET A 224 -6.53 13.47 -6.65
C MET A 224 -6.17 12.26 -7.49
N GLY A 225 -6.61 11.07 -7.09
CA GLY A 225 -6.44 9.86 -7.89
C GLY A 225 -7.13 9.93 -9.24
N TYR A 226 -8.38 10.40 -9.27
CA TYR A 226 -9.13 10.59 -10.52
C TYR A 226 -8.44 11.58 -11.46
N LEU A 227 -7.95 12.72 -10.94
CA LEU A 227 -7.20 13.69 -11.73
C LEU A 227 -5.88 13.09 -12.20
N HIS A 228 -5.11 12.44 -11.32
CA HIS A 228 -3.85 11.81 -11.68
C HIS A 228 -3.98 10.88 -12.90
N GLU A 229 -5.02 10.04 -12.94
CA GLU A 229 -5.30 9.18 -14.10
C GLU A 229 -5.70 9.98 -15.36
N LYS A 230 -6.48 11.05 -15.21
CA LYS A 230 -7.02 11.86 -16.32
C LYS A 230 -6.00 12.74 -17.01
N ILE A 231 -5.10 13.37 -16.24
CA ILE A 231 -4.17 14.41 -16.72
C ILE A 231 -2.69 14.02 -16.55
N GLY A 232 -2.41 12.85 -15.97
CA GLY A 232 -1.08 12.27 -15.82
C GLY A 232 -0.26 12.89 -14.67
N ASN A 233 1.03 12.56 -14.66
CA ASN A 233 2.02 12.93 -13.62
C ASN A 233 2.38 14.43 -13.55
N GLN A 234 1.56 15.33 -14.08
CA GLN A 234 1.89 16.76 -14.13
C GLN A 234 1.85 17.44 -12.74
N PHE A 235 1.41 16.73 -11.70
CA PHE A 235 1.25 17.28 -10.36
C PHE A 235 2.01 16.46 -9.32
N SER A 236 3.27 16.83 -9.10
CA SER A 236 4.11 16.21 -8.07
C SER A 236 3.72 16.64 -6.64
N SER A 237 2.92 17.69 -6.46
CA SER A 237 2.53 18.18 -5.13
C SER A 237 1.08 18.72 -5.04
N ILE A 238 0.11 17.94 -5.54
CA ILE A 238 -1.31 18.33 -5.57
C ILE A 238 -1.82 18.86 -4.21
N ALA A 239 -1.47 18.21 -3.11
CA ALA A 239 -1.95 18.62 -1.78
C ALA A 239 -1.49 20.05 -1.41
N ARG A 240 -0.23 20.39 -1.73
CA ARG A 240 0.31 21.74 -1.52
C ARG A 240 -0.37 22.75 -2.44
N ASP A 241 -0.48 22.41 -3.72
CA ASP A 241 -1.11 23.26 -4.74
C ASP A 241 -2.58 23.59 -4.40
N ILE A 242 -3.30 22.65 -3.81
CA ILE A 242 -4.69 22.85 -3.36
C ILE A 242 -4.74 23.85 -2.20
N CYS A 243 -3.79 23.80 -1.27
CA CYS A 243 -3.84 24.56 -0.02
C CYS A 243 -3.18 25.94 -0.08
N TRP A 244 -2.19 26.14 -0.95
CA TRP A 244 -1.39 27.37 -0.93
C TRP A 244 -2.01 28.55 -1.68
N GLU A 245 -2.62 28.32 -2.85
CA GLU A 245 -3.13 29.40 -3.70
C GLU A 245 -4.57 29.14 -4.16
N LYS A 246 -5.48 30.07 -3.84
CA LYS A 246 -6.91 29.94 -4.17
C LYS A 246 -7.17 29.91 -5.69
N SER A 247 -6.33 30.59 -6.46
CA SER A 247 -6.37 30.65 -7.92
C SER A 247 -5.61 29.50 -8.61
N HIS A 248 -4.98 28.60 -7.86
CA HIS A 248 -4.17 27.56 -8.46
C HIS A 248 -5.02 26.66 -9.39
N PRO A 249 -4.56 26.35 -10.62
CA PRO A 249 -5.30 25.51 -11.56
C PRO A 249 -5.75 24.17 -10.96
N THR A 250 -4.87 23.52 -10.18
CA THR A 250 -5.18 22.26 -9.48
C THR A 250 -6.38 22.40 -8.54
N ARG A 251 -6.45 23.49 -7.76
CA ARG A 251 -7.58 23.73 -6.85
C ARG A 251 -8.88 23.92 -7.61
N LEU A 252 -8.84 24.66 -8.73
CA LEU A 252 -10.02 24.86 -9.59
C LEU A 252 -10.50 23.55 -10.22
N MET A 253 -9.57 22.67 -10.64
CA MET A 253 -9.91 21.32 -11.12
C MET A 253 -10.61 20.50 -10.04
N VAL A 254 -10.09 20.52 -8.81
CA VAL A 254 -10.71 19.83 -7.66
C VAL A 254 -12.12 20.35 -7.39
N ILE A 255 -12.33 21.67 -7.38
CA ILE A 255 -13.66 22.29 -7.26
C ILE A 255 -14.59 21.80 -8.39
N GLY A 256 -14.09 21.75 -9.62
CA GLY A 256 -14.84 21.20 -10.75
C GLY A 256 -15.31 19.77 -10.52
N VAL A 257 -14.42 18.90 -10.03
CA VAL A 257 -14.76 17.50 -9.72
C VAL A 257 -15.72 17.39 -8.53
N LEU A 258 -15.55 18.19 -7.47
CA LEU A 258 -16.48 18.24 -6.33
C LEU A 258 -17.91 18.57 -6.79
N ARG A 259 -18.06 19.58 -7.65
CA ARG A 259 -19.36 19.96 -8.21
C ARG A 259 -19.92 18.87 -9.14
N GLU A 260 -19.13 18.38 -10.07
CA GLU A 260 -19.59 17.45 -11.12
C GLU A 260 -19.90 16.05 -10.56
N LYS A 261 -19.01 15.50 -9.73
CA LYS A 261 -19.08 14.09 -9.27
C LYS A 261 -19.76 13.93 -7.92
N PHE A 262 -19.70 14.93 -7.06
CA PHE A 262 -20.29 14.88 -5.71
C PHE A 262 -21.49 15.81 -5.55
N GLY A 263 -21.79 16.68 -6.52
CA GLY A 263 -22.95 17.56 -6.49
C GLY A 263 -22.85 18.70 -5.46
N LEU A 264 -21.64 18.99 -4.96
CA LEU A 264 -21.43 20.02 -3.96
C LEU A 264 -21.66 21.42 -4.55
N GLN A 265 -22.30 22.28 -3.77
CA GLN A 265 -22.40 23.71 -4.03
C GLN A 265 -21.08 24.43 -3.73
N GLU A 266 -20.99 25.71 -4.09
CA GLU A 266 -19.74 26.47 -3.96
C GLU A 266 -19.24 26.59 -2.51
N ASP A 267 -20.14 26.91 -1.59
CA ASP A 267 -19.86 26.98 -0.15
C ASP A 267 -19.44 25.62 0.42
N GLU A 268 -20.10 24.53 0.00
CA GLU A 268 -19.73 23.16 0.38
C GLU A 268 -18.35 22.77 -0.17
N CYS A 269 -18.03 23.16 -1.41
CA CYS A 269 -16.70 22.96 -1.99
C CYS A 269 -15.62 23.68 -1.18
N GLN A 270 -15.84 24.95 -0.82
CA GLN A 270 -14.88 25.71 -0.02
C GLN A 270 -14.74 25.13 1.39
N SER A 271 -15.83 24.71 2.01
CA SER A 271 -15.83 24.04 3.31
C SER A 271 -15.00 22.76 3.27
N CYS A 272 -15.23 21.90 2.28
CA CYS A 272 -14.47 20.67 2.06
C CYS A 272 -12.97 20.94 1.91
N LEU A 273 -12.59 21.93 1.10
CA LEU A 273 -11.18 22.29 0.91
C LEU A 273 -10.53 22.85 2.18
N ASN A 274 -11.26 23.66 2.97
CA ASN A 274 -10.75 24.20 4.23
C ASN A 274 -10.52 23.08 5.25
N LEU A 275 -11.46 22.13 5.36
CA LEU A 275 -11.32 20.96 6.22
C LEU A 275 -10.14 20.08 5.78
N PHE A 276 -9.94 19.89 4.47
CA PHE A 276 -8.77 19.20 3.94
C PHE A 276 -7.46 19.90 4.32
N CYS A 277 -7.34 21.20 4.09
CA CYS A 277 -6.11 21.93 4.41
C CYS A 277 -5.82 21.95 5.91
N LYS A 278 -6.87 22.01 6.74
CA LYS A 278 -6.75 21.80 8.19
C LYS A 278 -6.24 20.39 8.52
N ALA A 279 -6.73 19.35 7.84
CA ALA A 279 -6.31 17.97 8.07
C ALA A 279 -4.84 17.71 7.67
N MET A 280 -4.30 18.50 6.75
CA MET A 280 -2.91 18.39 6.29
C MET A 280 -1.93 19.22 7.13
N ASP A 281 -2.40 19.94 8.14
CA ASP A 281 -1.63 20.95 8.88
C ASP A 281 -0.95 21.99 7.95
N LEU A 282 -1.56 22.24 6.79
CA LEU A 282 -1.10 23.22 5.79
C LEU A 282 -1.93 24.50 5.86
N SER A 283 -2.38 24.89 7.05
CA SER A 283 -3.16 26.12 7.21
C SER A 283 -2.34 27.32 6.75
N LEU A 284 -2.92 28.09 5.82
CA LEU A 284 -2.45 29.40 5.42
C LEU A 284 -2.41 30.31 6.65
N GLU A 285 -1.22 30.64 7.12
CA GLU A 285 -1.00 31.89 7.88
C GLU A 285 -1.22 33.10 6.96
#